data_AF-A0A520V0I9-F1
#
_entry.id   AF-A0A520V0I9-F1
#
_cell.length_a   1.000
_cell.length_b   1.000
_cell.length_c   1.000
_cell.angle_alpha   90.00
_cell.angle_beta   90.00
_cell.angle_gamma   90.00
#
_symmetry.space_group_name_H-M   'P 1'
#
loop_
_entity.id
_entity.type
_entity.pdbx_description
1 polymer ?
#
loop_
_entity_poly.entity_id
_entity_poly.type
_entity_poly.pdbx_seq_one_letter_code
_entity_poly.pdbx_strand_id
1 'polypeptide(L)' 'MDNLFVKKKSWIRANLEWLLQLIASLSWMVSVFVYGTYELGDYLQLLASSSWTASNIMIYFSRLD' A
#
# COMPACT_ATOMS: atom_id res chain seq x y z
N MET A 1 -2.00 33.32 -1.03
CA MET A 1 -2.18 32.25 -2.06
C MET A 1 -1.62 30.92 -1.57
N ASP A 2 -1.60 30.73 -0.26
CA ASP A 2 -0.62 29.89 0.44
C ASP A 2 -1.30 28.58 0.85
N ASN A 3 -2.59 28.67 1.18
CA ASN A 3 -3.48 27.53 1.44
C ASN A 3 -3.63 26.60 0.22
N LEU A 4 -3.63 27.13 -1.01
CA LEU A 4 -3.76 26.31 -2.21
C LEU A 4 -2.47 25.51 -2.48
N PHE A 5 -1.32 26.13 -2.28
CA PHE A 5 -0.01 25.49 -2.44
C PHE A 5 0.23 24.42 -1.38
N VAL A 6 -0.15 24.69 -0.13
CA VAL A 6 -0.10 23.72 0.97
C VAL A 6 -1.03 22.54 0.72
N LYS A 7 -2.27 22.78 0.27
CA LYS A 7 -3.24 21.72 -0.06
C LYS A 7 -2.73 20.83 -1.20
N LYS A 8 -2.17 21.42 -2.27
CA LYS A 8 -1.60 20.68 -3.39
C LYS A 8 -0.39 19.83 -2.97
N LYS A 9 0.50 20.39 -2.14
CA LYS A 9 1.68 19.68 -1.60
C LYS A 9 1.28 18.51 -0.69
N SER A 10 0.25 18.70 0.12
CA SER A 10 -0.32 17.65 0.98
C SER A 10 -0.94 16.51 0.15
N TRP A 11 -1.68 16.85 -0.91
CA TRP A 11 -2.28 15.86 -1.80
C TRP A 11 -1.23 15.01 -2.54
N ILE A 12 -0.14 15.62 -3.01
CA ILE A 12 0.97 14.90 -3.66
C ILE A 12 1.64 13.94 -2.67
N ARG A 13 1.89 14.39 -1.44
CA ARG A 13 2.47 13.52 -0.38
C ARG A 13 1.58 12.33 -0.10
N ALA A 14 0.27 12.55 0.07
CA ALA A 14 -0.68 11.50 0.38
C ALA A 14 -0.83 10.44 -0.74
N ASN A 15 -0.62 10.81 -2.00
CA ASN A 15 -0.58 9.85 -3.12
C ASN A 15 0.76 9.12 -3.20
N LEU A 16 1.87 9.81 -2.92
CA LEU A 16 3.20 9.20 -2.91
C LEU A 16 3.33 8.16 -1.79
N GLU A 17 2.85 8.48 -0.59
CA GLU A 17 2.80 7.54 0.54
C GLU A 17 1.96 6.31 0.22
N TRP A 18 0.84 6.50 -0.47
CA TRP A 18 -0.02 5.41 -0.91
C TRP A 18 0.68 4.48 -1.92
N LEU A 19 1.37 5.04 -2.91
CA LEU A 19 2.15 4.27 -3.90
C LEU A 19 3.30 3.51 -3.22
N LEU A 20 4.02 4.15 -2.32
CA LEU A 20 5.11 3.52 -1.59
C LEU A 20 4.61 2.39 -0.67
N GLN A 21 3.46 2.57 -0.01
CA GLN A 21 2.82 1.51 0.78
C GLN A 21 2.40 0.31 -0.08
N LEU A 22 1.89 0.54 -1.29
CA LEU A 22 1.59 -0.54 -2.22
C LEU A 22 2.85 -1.31 -2.64
N ILE A 23 3.91 -0.58 -3.02
CA ILE A 23 5.18 -1.20 -3.44
C ILE A 23 5.80 -2.00 -2.29
N ALA A 24 5.77 -1.47 -1.06
CA ALA A 24 6.26 -2.16 0.11
C ALA A 24 5.47 -3.45 0.40
N SER A 25 4.13 -3.39 0.33
CA SER A 25 3.25 -4.55 0.54
C SER A 25 3.47 -5.63 -0.52
N LEU A 26 3.59 -5.24 -1.79
CA LEU A 26 3.89 -6.17 -2.89
C LEU A 26 5.29 -6.78 -2.78
N SER A 27 6.28 -5.98 -2.41
CA SER A 27 7.66 -6.46 -2.18
C SER A 27 7.71 -7.51 -1.07
N TRP A 28 6.96 -7.29 0.02
CA TRP A 28 6.84 -8.28 1.09
C TRP A 28 6.16 -9.57 0.60
N MET A 29 5.05 -9.44 -0.15
CA MET A 29 4.36 -10.59 -0.75
C MET A 29 5.29 -11.43 -1.63
N VAL A 30 6.06 -10.78 -2.52
CA VAL A 30 7.03 -11.44 -3.40
C VAL A 30 8.16 -12.08 -2.60
N SER A 31 8.62 -11.46 -1.51
CA SER A 31 9.65 -12.03 -0.64
C SER A 31 9.24 -13.38 -0.05
N VAL A 32 7.97 -13.55 0.32
CA VAL A 32 7.44 -14.83 0.84
C VAL A 32 7.55 -15.93 -0.23
N PHE A 33 7.30 -15.61 -1.51
CA PHE A 33 7.47 -16.57 -2.60
C PHE A 33 8.94 -16.90 -2.90
N VAL A 34 9.86 -15.96 -2.71
CA VAL A 34 11.31 -16.17 -2.97
C VAL A 34 11.95 -17.06 -1.90
N TYR A 35 11.50 -16.98 -0.64
CA TYR A 35 12.03 -17.84 0.43
C TYR A 35 11.73 -19.32 0.23
N GLY A 36 10.68 -19.67 -0.53
CA GLY A 36 10.37 -21.06 -0.92
C GLY A 36 9.98 -21.98 0.24
N THR A 37 9.96 -21.47 1.47
CA THR A 37 9.35 -22.10 2.64
C THR A 37 7.88 -21.70 2.66
N TYR A 38 6.99 -22.68 2.58
CA TYR A 38 5.55 -22.46 2.66
C TYR A 38 5.07 -22.98 4.02
N GLU A 39 5.45 -22.29 5.10
CA GLU A 39 4.88 -22.58 6.41
C GLU A 39 3.53 -21.87 6.60
N LEU A 40 2.76 -22.29 7.60
CA LEU A 40 1.46 -21.67 7.90
C LEU A 40 1.57 -20.15 8.14
N GLY A 41 2.72 -19.70 8.66
CA GLY A 41 3.02 -18.28 8.90
C GLY A 41 3.19 -17.46 7.62
N ASP A 42 3.74 -18.06 6.56
CA ASP A 42 3.93 -17.42 5.25
C ASP A 42 2.59 -17.13 4.59
N TYR A 43 1.63 -18.07 4.67
CA TYR A 43 0.27 -17.87 4.20
C TYR A 43 -0.48 -16.76 4.95
N LEU A 44 -0.30 -16.67 6.27
CA LEU A 44 -0.84 -15.58 7.09
C LEU A 44 -0.23 -14.22 6.72
N GLN A 45 1.08 -14.15 6.45
CA GLN A 45 1.73 -12.93 5.95
C GLN A 45 1.20 -12.52 4.57
N LEU A 46 0.96 -13.48 3.69
CA LEU A 46 0.38 -13.25 2.36
C LEU A 46 -1.06 -12.73 2.44
N LEU A 47 -1.86 -13.28 3.36
CA LEU A 47 -3.22 -12.80 3.64
C LEU A 47 -3.22 -11.40 4.25
N ALA A 48 -2.31 -11.12 5.18
CA ALA A 48 -2.16 -9.81 5.77
C ALA A 48 -1.71 -8.77 4.74
N SER A 49 -0.71 -9.10 3.92
CA SER A 49 -0.21 -8.19 2.88
C SER A 49 -1.28 -7.90 1.83
N SER A 50 -2.00 -8.93 1.36
CA SER A 50 -3.10 -8.80 0.40
C SER A 50 -4.27 -7.97 0.94
N SER A 51 -4.63 -8.16 2.22
CA SER A 51 -5.66 -7.35 2.89
C SER A 51 -5.24 -5.88 2.98
N TRP A 52 -3.95 -5.62 3.22
CA TRP A 52 -3.41 -4.25 3.21
C TRP A 52 -3.44 -3.65 1.80
N THR A 53 -3.06 -4.41 0.77
CA THR A 53 -3.13 -3.95 -0.62
C THR A 53 -4.57 -3.58 -1.00
N ALA A 54 -5.54 -4.41 -0.63
CA ALA A 54 -6.97 -4.16 -0.86
C ALA A 54 -7.48 -2.91 -0.12
N SER A 55 -7.10 -2.71 1.15
CA SER A 55 -7.44 -1.51 1.92
C SER A 55 -6.89 -0.24 1.28
N ASN A 56 -5.64 -0.28 0.80
CA ASN A 56 -5.07 0.85 0.06
C ASN A 56 -5.87 1.13 -1.23
N ILE A 57 -6.20 0.13 -2.04
CA ILE A 57 -7.00 0.31 -3.26
C ILE A 57 -8.37 0.94 -2.94
N MET A 58 -9.01 0.52 -1.86
CA MET A 58 -10.30 1.07 -1.42
C MET A 58 -10.19 2.54 -0.98
N ILE A 59 -9.11 2.90 -0.27
CA ILE A 59 -8.83 4.31 0.10
C ILE A 59 -8.60 5.18 -1.14
N TYR A 60 -7.96 4.64 -2.18
CA TYR A 60 -7.78 5.36 -3.44
C TYR A 60 -9.12 5.60 -4.15
N PHE A 61 -9.99 4.59 -4.19
CA PHE A 61 -11.35 4.73 -4.73
C PHE A 61 -12.17 5.78 -3.97
N SER A 62 -12.13 5.76 -2.63
CA SER A 62 -12.80 6.76 -1.80
C SER A 62 -12.24 8.18 -1.93
N ARG A 63 -11.06 8.37 -2.55
CA ARG A 63 -10.50 9.70 -2.85
C ARG A 63 -10.89 10.22 -4.24
N LEU A 64 -11.46 9.35 -5.08
CA LEU A 64 -11.90 9.67 -6.45
C LEU A 64 -13.37 10.12 -6.49
N ASP A 65 -14.22 9.61 -5.59
CA ASP A 65 -15.58 10.12 -5.29
C ASP A 65 -15.55 11.41 -4.45
#